data_AF-A0AAV8Y0X0-F1
#
_entry.id   AF-A0AAV8Y0X0-F1
#
_cell.length_a   1.000
_cell.length_b   1.000
_cell.length_c   1.000
_cell.angle_alpha   90.00
_cell.angle_beta   90.00
_cell.angle_gamma   90.00
#
_symmetry.space_group_name_H-M   'P 1'
#
loop_
_entity.id
_entity.type
_entity.pdbx_description
1 polymer ?
#
loop_
_entity_poly.entity_id
_entity_poly.type
_entity_poly.pdbx_seq_one_letter_code
_entity_poly.pdbx_strand_id
1 'polypeptide(L)'
;MAKAEKKRAEKKQPENDKAKEAESKGVNIDSMTWKQRYNFLLENITVEPMLACYIIPSVLASLATQNLNLEKACRVNLAYSTEVCDALTERRTENYTMEEQQVQQLVASMGIWKTMLQSALPAFLIMFVGSWSDRWGKRKPCMLLPIVGEFMTVVGLMICTFFFYELPMEVAGFVEGFFPAITGGWFTMFMGVFSYIADVTTVEMRTLRIGIVNVFCSLGIPIGLALSGVLYKKIGFYGVFSISAVMYVMALYYGYTRVKEPKKPDAPTLPNQSCAFVRDFFDVKHLVDTFKVSFKEGENNRRLKVVFLMLVVMVVIGPMHGKFSFYDLRARYLYNDRQEVCSTEESFLLLLRSPRVLRYI
;
A
#
# COMPACT_ATOMS: atom_id res chain seq x y z
N MET A 1 4.84 -60.32 -42.21
CA MET A 1 5.57 -59.05 -42.45
C MET A 1 5.53 -58.20 -41.19
N ALA A 2 6.23 -58.65 -40.15
CA ALA A 2 6.33 -58.01 -38.85
C ALA A 2 7.81 -57.69 -38.61
N LYS A 3 8.25 -56.49 -39.01
CA LYS A 3 9.56 -55.84 -38.71
C LYS A 3 9.71 -54.61 -39.61
N ALA A 4 8.93 -53.55 -39.37
CA ALA A 4 9.19 -52.24 -40.00
C ALA A 4 8.60 -51.03 -39.25
N GLU A 5 7.62 -51.18 -38.35
CA GLU A 5 6.96 -50.01 -37.73
C GLU A 5 7.44 -49.66 -36.31
N LYS A 6 8.42 -50.38 -35.76
CA LYS A 6 8.89 -50.20 -34.36
C LYS A 6 10.12 -49.29 -34.21
N LYS A 7 10.42 -48.41 -35.18
CA LYS A 7 11.68 -47.62 -35.21
C LYS A 7 11.54 -46.10 -35.41
N ARG A 8 10.35 -45.52 -35.15
CA ARG A 8 10.16 -44.04 -35.25
C ARG A 8 9.74 -43.36 -33.94
N ALA A 9 9.88 -44.05 -32.81
CA ALA A 9 9.55 -43.54 -31.47
C ALA A 9 10.75 -43.01 -30.66
N GLU A 10 11.96 -42.94 -31.23
CA GLU A 10 13.17 -42.48 -30.53
C GLU A 10 13.86 -41.39 -31.35
N LYS A 11 13.48 -40.12 -31.10
CA LYS A 11 14.32 -38.91 -31.23
C LYS A 11 13.43 -37.66 -31.20
N LYS A 12 13.16 -37.15 -30.00
CA LYS A 12 12.91 -35.72 -29.67
C LYS A 12 12.56 -35.60 -28.18
N GLN A 13 13.53 -35.91 -27.32
CA GLN A 13 13.50 -35.57 -25.89
C GLN A 13 14.93 -35.54 -25.37
N PRO A 14 15.60 -34.37 -25.42
CA PRO A 14 16.68 -34.11 -24.47
C PRO A 14 16.53 -32.76 -23.75
N GLU A 15 15.50 -31.97 -24.07
CA GLU A 15 15.35 -30.59 -23.57
C GLU A 15 14.42 -30.50 -22.34
N ASN A 16 13.56 -31.49 -22.13
CA ASN A 16 12.56 -31.49 -21.05
C ASN A 16 13.05 -32.15 -19.75
N ASP A 17 14.17 -32.90 -19.79
CA ASP A 17 14.75 -33.54 -18.61
C ASP A 17 15.72 -32.60 -17.87
N LYS A 18 16.36 -31.65 -18.57
CA LYS A 18 17.20 -30.61 -17.94
C LYS A 18 16.39 -29.58 -17.14
N ALA A 19 15.11 -29.36 -17.50
CA ALA A 19 14.22 -28.50 -16.74
C ALA A 19 13.72 -29.16 -15.45
N LYS A 20 13.54 -30.49 -15.45
CA LYS A 20 13.11 -31.27 -14.28
C LYS A 20 14.23 -31.54 -13.28
N GLU A 21 15.49 -31.61 -13.70
CA GLU A 21 16.64 -31.73 -12.78
C GLU A 21 16.97 -30.44 -12.01
N ALA A 22 16.45 -29.28 -12.44
CA ALA A 22 16.59 -28.02 -11.70
C ALA A 22 15.57 -27.87 -10.56
N GLU A 23 14.50 -28.68 -10.53
CA GLU A 23 13.39 -28.58 -9.57
C GLU A 23 13.64 -29.29 -8.21
N SER A 24 14.77 -29.99 -8.01
CA SER A 24 15.03 -30.77 -6.78
C SER A 24 16.08 -30.19 -5.82
N LYS A 25 16.70 -29.04 -6.13
CA LYS A 25 17.62 -28.37 -5.20
C LYS A 25 16.92 -27.22 -4.50
N GLY A 26 16.26 -27.53 -3.38
CA GLY A 26 15.88 -26.53 -2.39
C GLY A 26 17.10 -25.63 -2.11
N VAL A 27 16.94 -24.32 -2.34
CA VAL A 27 18.04 -23.35 -2.18
C VAL A 27 18.47 -23.37 -0.71
N ASN A 28 19.64 -23.92 -0.43
CA ASN A 28 20.17 -24.04 0.93
C ASN A 28 20.89 -22.72 1.32
N ILE A 29 20.09 -21.74 1.75
CA ILE A 29 20.52 -20.36 2.10
C ILE A 29 21.62 -20.36 3.19
N ASP A 30 21.59 -21.36 4.06
CA ASP A 30 22.53 -21.51 5.18
C ASP A 30 23.96 -21.82 4.72
N SER A 31 24.13 -22.40 3.53
CA SER A 31 25.44 -22.73 2.95
C SER A 31 26.12 -21.59 2.18
N MET A 32 25.43 -20.46 1.96
CA MET A 32 25.93 -19.36 1.11
C MET A 32 26.79 -18.35 1.89
N THR A 33 27.88 -17.91 1.26
CA THR A 33 28.73 -16.82 1.78
C THR A 33 27.98 -15.48 1.78
N TRP A 34 28.28 -14.55 2.69
CA TRP A 34 27.63 -13.23 2.77
C TRP A 34 27.55 -12.47 1.43
N LYS A 35 28.60 -12.52 0.60
CA LYS A 35 28.58 -11.93 -0.76
C LYS A 35 27.62 -12.64 -1.72
N GLN A 36 27.52 -13.96 -1.62
CA GLN A 36 26.58 -14.76 -2.41
C GLN A 36 25.13 -14.52 -1.94
N ARG A 37 24.91 -14.38 -0.63
CA ARG A 37 23.61 -13.98 -0.07
C ARG A 37 23.18 -12.59 -0.56
N TYR A 38 24.09 -11.63 -0.59
CA TYR A 38 23.79 -10.28 -1.08
C TYR A 38 23.48 -10.25 -2.58
N ASN A 39 24.27 -10.94 -3.42
CA ASN A 39 23.98 -11.04 -4.85
C ASN A 39 22.68 -11.80 -5.12
N PHE A 40 22.42 -12.87 -4.37
CA PHE A 40 21.16 -13.61 -4.44
C PHE A 40 19.96 -12.73 -4.03
N LEU A 41 20.11 -11.87 -3.02
CA LEU A 41 19.08 -10.89 -2.67
C LEU A 41 18.86 -9.89 -3.80
N LEU A 42 19.92 -9.31 -4.37
CA LEU A 42 19.83 -8.35 -5.49
C LEU A 42 19.19 -8.93 -6.75
N GLU A 43 19.49 -10.19 -7.09
CA GLU A 43 18.88 -10.88 -8.23
C GLU A 43 17.40 -11.23 -8.00
N ASN A 44 16.98 -11.35 -6.74
CA ASN A 44 15.60 -11.66 -6.37
C ASN A 44 14.74 -10.42 -6.09
N ILE A 45 15.34 -9.23 -5.97
CA ILE A 45 14.62 -7.96 -5.85
C ILE A 45 13.94 -7.64 -7.19
N THR A 46 12.61 -7.62 -7.17
CA THR A 46 11.76 -7.40 -8.36
C THR A 46 10.72 -6.31 -8.14
N VAL A 47 9.92 -6.40 -7.08
CA VAL A 47 8.78 -5.49 -6.81
C VAL A 47 9.03 -4.59 -5.60
N GLU A 48 10.03 -4.90 -4.80
CA GLU A 48 10.40 -4.21 -3.57
C GLU A 48 10.79 -2.74 -3.80
N PRO A 49 11.60 -2.37 -4.81
CA PRO A 49 11.99 -0.98 -5.02
C PRO A 49 10.81 -0.12 -5.51
N MET A 50 9.91 -0.72 -6.31
CA MET A 50 8.66 -0.09 -6.73
C MET A 50 7.78 0.20 -5.51
N LEU A 51 7.66 -0.77 -4.60
CA LEU A 51 6.86 -0.61 -3.39
C LEU A 51 7.46 0.42 -2.43
N ALA A 52 8.78 0.46 -2.28
CA ALA A 52 9.46 1.49 -1.50
C ALA A 52 9.21 2.90 -2.10
N CYS A 53 9.29 3.03 -3.43
CA CYS A 53 8.98 4.27 -4.14
C CYS A 53 7.48 4.62 -4.17
N TYR A 54 6.60 3.75 -3.66
CA TYR A 54 5.19 4.03 -3.44
C TYR A 54 4.93 4.44 -1.98
N ILE A 55 5.45 3.69 -1.00
CA ILE A 55 5.20 3.92 0.43
C ILE A 55 5.88 5.21 0.93
N ILE A 56 7.16 5.39 0.61
CA ILE A 56 7.93 6.55 1.11
C ILE A 56 7.26 7.88 0.73
N PRO A 57 6.96 8.18 -0.56
CA PRO A 57 6.34 9.45 -0.92
C PRO A 57 4.89 9.59 -0.44
N SER A 58 4.16 8.48 -0.26
CA SER A 58 2.81 8.49 0.31
C SER A 58 2.84 8.94 1.77
N VAL A 59 3.74 8.36 2.56
CA VAL A 59 3.94 8.75 3.96
C VAL A 59 4.52 10.16 4.06
N LEU A 60 5.45 10.52 3.17
CA LEU A 60 6.03 11.86 3.08
C LEU A 60 4.95 12.94 2.87
N ALA A 61 4.05 12.70 1.90
CA ALA A 61 2.97 13.61 1.56
C ALA A 61 1.92 13.68 2.66
N SER A 62 1.68 12.58 3.41
CA SER A 62 0.63 12.54 4.43
C SER A 62 0.78 13.62 5.52
N LEU A 63 2.01 13.91 5.97
CA LEU A 63 2.26 14.97 6.95
C LEU A 63 1.98 16.37 6.36
N ALA A 64 2.44 16.62 5.13
CA ALA A 64 2.19 17.90 4.46
C ALA A 64 0.69 18.12 4.24
N THR A 65 -0.04 17.08 3.84
CA THR A 65 -1.50 17.12 3.67
C THR A 65 -2.22 17.36 5.00
N GLN A 66 -1.77 16.74 6.10
CA GLN A 66 -2.33 17.01 7.44
C GLN A 66 -2.17 18.48 7.83
N ASN A 67 -0.97 19.05 7.66
CA ASN A 67 -0.74 20.47 7.95
C ASN A 67 -1.54 21.38 7.01
N LEU A 68 -1.64 21.03 5.73
CA LEU A 68 -2.43 21.79 4.75
C LEU A 68 -3.91 21.83 5.15
N ASN A 69 -4.47 20.70 5.59
CA ASN A 69 -5.86 20.62 6.03
C ASN A 69 -6.09 21.42 7.32
N LEU A 70 -5.13 21.44 8.27
CA LEU A 70 -5.19 22.30 9.46
C LEU A 70 -5.17 23.79 9.11
N GLU A 71 -4.25 24.20 8.24
CA GLU A 71 -4.13 25.61 7.82
C GLU A 71 -5.37 26.08 7.03
N LYS A 72 -5.91 25.24 6.14
CA LYS A 72 -7.15 25.54 5.42
C LYS A 72 -8.37 25.58 6.34
N ALA A 73 -8.47 24.67 7.31
CA ALA A 73 -9.53 24.69 8.30
C ALA A 73 -9.53 26.00 9.12
N CYS A 74 -8.34 26.48 9.50
CA CYS A 74 -8.18 27.73 10.25
C CYS A 74 -8.47 28.98 9.41
N ARG A 75 -7.83 29.11 8.23
CA ARG A 75 -7.86 30.34 7.42
C ARG A 75 -9.09 30.47 6.53
N VAL A 76 -9.59 29.36 5.97
CA VAL A 76 -10.64 29.39 4.95
C VAL A 76 -12.00 29.04 5.56
N ASN A 77 -12.08 27.96 6.33
CA ASN A 77 -13.37 27.48 6.83
C ASN A 77 -13.85 28.25 8.07
N LEU A 78 -12.96 28.48 9.06
CA LEU A 78 -13.26 29.23 10.28
C LEU A 78 -12.95 30.72 10.17
N ALA A 79 -12.19 31.12 9.14
CA ALA A 79 -11.84 32.52 8.85
C ALA A 79 -11.24 33.28 10.06
N TYR A 80 -10.40 32.62 10.86
CA TYR A 80 -9.68 33.28 11.95
C TYR A 80 -8.62 34.25 11.43
N SER A 81 -8.15 35.16 12.29
CA SER A 81 -7.08 36.08 11.93
C SER A 81 -5.78 35.34 11.65
N THR A 82 -4.92 35.95 10.83
CA THR A 82 -3.64 35.36 10.43
C THR A 82 -2.75 35.10 11.63
N GLU A 83 -2.79 35.95 12.67
CA GLU A 83 -1.98 35.75 13.88
C GLU A 83 -2.38 34.47 14.63
N VAL A 84 -3.67 34.15 14.69
CA VAL A 84 -4.16 32.93 15.35
C VAL A 84 -3.74 31.69 14.58
N CYS A 85 -3.90 31.70 13.25
CA CYS A 85 -3.50 30.56 12.43
C CYS A 85 -1.97 30.36 12.38
N ASP A 86 -1.18 31.44 12.35
CA ASP A 86 0.28 31.37 12.45
C ASP A 86 0.72 30.84 13.81
N ALA A 87 0.08 31.28 14.90
CA ALA A 87 0.34 30.75 16.24
C ALA A 87 0.02 29.26 16.35
N LEU A 88 -1.08 28.80 15.74
CA LEU A 88 -1.45 27.38 15.67
C LEU A 88 -0.44 26.56 14.85
N THR A 89 0.03 27.07 13.70
CA THR A 89 1.06 26.40 12.89
C THR A 89 2.41 26.33 13.62
N GLU A 90 2.78 27.38 14.35
CA GLU A 90 3.98 27.41 15.19
C GLU A 90 3.82 26.65 16.52
N ARG A 91 2.63 26.10 16.78
CA ARG A 91 2.28 25.38 18.02
C ARG A 91 2.42 26.23 19.29
N ARG A 92 2.11 27.53 19.22
CA ARG A 92 1.99 28.44 20.36
C ARG A 92 0.52 28.50 20.82
N THR A 93 0.07 27.46 21.51
CA THR A 93 -1.37 27.22 21.76
C THR A 93 -1.87 27.68 23.13
N GLU A 94 -1.00 28.19 24.02
CA GLU A 94 -1.34 28.53 25.41
C GLU A 94 -2.54 29.50 25.54
N ASN A 95 -2.71 30.42 24.58
CA ASN A 95 -3.79 31.41 24.57
C ASN A 95 -4.94 31.08 23.59
N TYR A 96 -4.82 30.03 22.77
CA TYR A 96 -5.74 29.73 21.66
C TYR A 96 -6.34 28.31 21.73
N THR A 97 -6.55 27.82 22.95
CA THR A 97 -7.00 26.44 23.18
C THR A 97 -8.40 26.14 22.61
N MET A 98 -9.29 27.14 22.57
CA MET A 98 -10.63 26.96 22.00
C MET A 98 -10.59 26.89 20.48
N GLU A 99 -9.80 27.76 19.85
CA GLU A 99 -9.60 27.83 18.41
C GLU A 99 -8.90 26.55 17.90
N GLU A 100 -7.89 26.08 18.62
CA GLU A 100 -7.24 24.80 18.34
C GLU A 100 -8.24 23.65 18.35
N GLN A 101 -9.10 23.58 19.39
CA GLN A 101 -10.11 22.53 19.51
C GLN A 101 -11.11 22.58 18.34
N GLN A 102 -11.55 23.77 17.93
CA GLN A 102 -12.49 23.94 16.81
C GLN A 102 -11.87 23.51 15.47
N VAL A 103 -10.63 23.92 15.20
CA VAL A 103 -9.88 23.50 14.00
C VAL A 103 -9.69 21.98 13.98
N GLN A 104 -9.25 21.39 15.09
CA GLN A 104 -9.02 19.95 15.19
C GLN A 104 -10.31 19.16 15.04
N GLN A 105 -11.42 19.62 15.63
CA GLN A 105 -12.73 18.98 15.50
C GLN A 105 -13.20 18.97 14.04
N LEU A 106 -12.97 20.07 13.32
CA LEU A 106 -13.33 20.17 11.91
C LEU A 106 -12.49 19.23 11.02
N VAL A 107 -11.17 19.17 11.24
CA VAL A 107 -10.27 18.24 10.53
C VAL A 107 -10.56 16.78 10.90
N ALA A 108 -10.91 16.49 12.16
CA ALA A 108 -11.29 15.16 12.60
C ALA A 108 -12.61 14.70 11.95
N SER A 109 -13.61 15.58 11.90
CA SER A 109 -14.86 15.36 11.15
C SER A 109 -14.57 15.00 9.69
N MET A 110 -13.65 15.73 9.06
CA MET A 110 -13.21 15.43 7.70
C MET A 110 -12.54 14.05 7.58
N GLY A 111 -11.65 13.74 8.52
CA GLY A 111 -10.96 12.45 8.58
C GLY A 111 -11.92 11.26 8.63
N ILE A 112 -13.06 11.37 9.30
CA ILE A 112 -14.08 10.31 9.39
C ILE A 112 -14.64 9.98 8.00
N TRP A 113 -15.22 10.95 7.30
CA TRP A 113 -15.83 10.68 5.99
C TRP A 113 -14.78 10.35 4.93
N LYS A 114 -13.56 10.93 5.00
CA LYS A 114 -12.44 10.55 4.14
C LYS A 114 -12.09 9.07 4.31
N THR A 115 -12.00 8.59 5.55
CA THR A 115 -11.70 7.19 5.86
C THR A 115 -12.80 6.26 5.35
N MET A 116 -14.07 6.66 5.48
CA MET A 116 -15.19 5.90 4.90
C MET A 116 -15.06 5.80 3.37
N LEU A 117 -14.73 6.90 2.70
CA LEU A 117 -14.50 6.94 1.25
C LEU A 117 -13.34 6.01 0.84
N GLN A 118 -12.21 6.09 1.55
CA GLN A 118 -11.01 5.27 1.30
C GLN A 118 -11.17 3.79 1.68
N SER A 119 -12.19 3.41 2.44
CA SER A 119 -12.43 2.02 2.82
C SER A 119 -13.54 1.37 2.00
N ALA A 120 -14.68 2.05 1.83
CA ALA A 120 -15.86 1.49 1.19
C ALA A 120 -15.67 1.28 -0.32
N LEU A 121 -15.10 2.27 -1.02
CA LEU A 121 -14.90 2.19 -2.47
C LEU A 121 -13.82 1.16 -2.86
N PRO A 122 -12.62 1.14 -2.23
CA PRO A 122 -11.64 0.07 -2.47
C PRO A 122 -12.16 -1.32 -2.10
N ALA A 123 -12.96 -1.47 -1.04
CA ALA A 123 -13.55 -2.76 -0.70
C ALA A 123 -14.50 -3.27 -1.79
N PHE A 124 -15.23 -2.38 -2.46
CA PHE A 124 -16.02 -2.74 -3.62
C PHE A 124 -15.11 -3.08 -4.82
N LEU A 125 -14.17 -2.20 -5.15
CA LEU A 125 -13.27 -2.36 -6.30
C LEU A 125 -12.39 -3.60 -6.21
N ILE A 126 -11.84 -3.93 -5.03
CA ILE A 126 -10.93 -5.07 -4.85
C ILE A 126 -11.61 -6.40 -5.17
N MET A 127 -12.93 -6.52 -5.02
CA MET A 127 -13.66 -7.71 -5.46
C MET A 127 -13.58 -7.88 -6.98
N PHE A 128 -13.75 -6.80 -7.74
CA PHE A 128 -13.63 -6.82 -9.20
C PHE A 128 -12.17 -6.96 -9.64
N VAL A 129 -11.27 -6.15 -9.10
CA VAL A 129 -9.83 -6.18 -9.43
C VAL A 129 -9.24 -7.55 -9.09
N GLY A 130 -9.59 -8.13 -7.93
CA GLY A 130 -9.10 -9.43 -7.49
C GLY A 130 -9.57 -10.56 -8.41
N SER A 131 -10.88 -10.65 -8.65
CA SER A 131 -11.44 -11.67 -9.56
C SER A 131 -10.92 -11.55 -11.00
N TRP A 132 -10.77 -10.33 -11.49
CA TRP A 132 -10.20 -10.04 -12.80
C TRP A 132 -8.72 -10.41 -12.86
N SER A 133 -7.91 -9.99 -11.88
CA SER A 133 -6.47 -10.27 -11.82
C SER A 133 -6.19 -11.77 -11.77
N ASP A 134 -6.99 -12.53 -11.01
CA ASP A 134 -6.84 -13.96 -10.88
C ASP A 134 -7.16 -14.70 -12.18
N ARG A 135 -8.19 -14.27 -12.91
CA ARG A 135 -8.60 -14.88 -14.19
C ARG A 135 -7.62 -14.58 -15.32
N TRP A 136 -7.29 -13.30 -15.50
CA TRP A 136 -6.46 -12.85 -16.61
C TRP A 136 -4.97 -13.12 -16.36
N GLY A 137 -4.58 -13.40 -15.11
CA GLY A 137 -3.17 -13.59 -14.72
C GLY A 137 -2.34 -12.31 -14.81
N LYS A 138 -2.97 -11.16 -15.06
CA LYS A 138 -2.31 -9.87 -15.20
C LYS A 138 -2.23 -9.18 -13.84
N ARG A 139 -1.02 -9.14 -13.28
CA ARG A 139 -0.74 -8.51 -11.97
C ARG A 139 -0.23 -7.07 -12.10
N LYS A 140 0.45 -6.76 -13.21
CA LYS A 140 1.04 -5.44 -13.49
C LYS A 140 0.04 -4.27 -13.44
N PRO A 141 -1.12 -4.31 -14.11
CA PRO A 141 -2.11 -3.23 -14.02
C PRO A 141 -2.65 -3.01 -12.61
N CYS A 142 -2.78 -4.07 -11.80
CA CYS A 142 -3.20 -3.97 -10.39
C CYS A 142 -2.18 -3.23 -9.52
N MET A 143 -0.88 -3.30 -9.86
CA MET A 143 0.17 -2.57 -9.15
C MET A 143 0.37 -1.14 -9.67
N LEU A 144 0.20 -0.91 -10.97
CA LEU A 144 0.39 0.42 -11.57
C LEU A 144 -0.79 1.37 -11.29
N LEU A 145 -2.02 0.85 -11.24
CA LEU A 145 -3.22 1.67 -11.06
C LEU A 145 -3.22 2.48 -9.74
N PRO A 146 -2.88 1.89 -8.56
CA PRO A 146 -2.74 2.65 -7.31
C PRO A 146 -1.67 3.74 -7.37
N ILE A 147 -0.55 3.49 -8.06
CA ILE A 147 0.54 4.48 -8.18
C ILE A 147 0.06 5.69 -9.01
N VAL A 148 -0.72 5.46 -10.08
CA VAL A 148 -1.35 6.54 -10.84
C VAL A 148 -2.34 7.31 -9.97
N GLY A 149 -3.14 6.61 -9.15
CA GLY A 149 -4.07 7.24 -8.22
C GLY A 149 -3.38 8.18 -7.25
N GLU A 150 -2.33 7.72 -6.59
CA GLU A 150 -1.54 8.55 -5.66
C GLU A 150 -0.84 9.72 -6.35
N PHE A 151 -0.35 9.52 -7.59
CA PHE A 151 0.18 10.62 -8.38
C PHE A 151 -0.88 11.70 -8.65
N MET A 152 -2.09 11.29 -9.04
CA MET A 152 -3.22 12.21 -9.24
C MET A 152 -3.62 12.92 -7.95
N THR A 153 -3.57 12.23 -6.81
CA THR A 153 -3.79 12.84 -5.49
C THR A 153 -2.81 13.97 -5.24
N VAL A 154 -1.51 13.73 -5.43
CA VAL A 154 -0.47 14.74 -5.17
C VAL A 154 -0.60 15.93 -6.11
N VAL A 155 -0.91 15.68 -7.39
CA VAL A 155 -1.17 16.76 -8.36
C VAL A 155 -2.42 17.56 -7.95
N GLY A 156 -3.49 16.90 -7.53
CA GLY A 156 -4.71 17.55 -7.06
C GLY A 156 -4.50 18.37 -5.78
N LEU A 157 -3.68 17.88 -4.84
CA LEU A 157 -3.30 18.61 -3.63
C LEU A 157 -2.40 19.83 -3.96
N MET A 158 -1.54 19.71 -4.96
CA MET A 158 -0.76 20.85 -5.46
C MET A 158 -1.67 21.93 -6.04
N ILE A 159 -2.73 21.57 -6.78
CA ILE A 159 -3.77 22.50 -7.26
C ILE A 159 -4.52 23.13 -6.08
N CYS A 160 -4.87 22.33 -5.05
CA CYS A 160 -5.50 22.84 -3.83
C CYS A 160 -4.61 23.81 -3.06
N THR A 161 -3.29 23.64 -3.15
CA THR A 161 -2.31 24.55 -2.56
C THR A 161 -2.16 25.83 -3.38
N PHE A 162 -2.30 25.75 -4.71
CA PHE A 162 -2.30 26.91 -5.60
C PHE A 162 -3.51 27.81 -5.37
N PHE A 163 -4.71 27.21 -5.33
CA PHE A 163 -5.94 27.90 -4.98
C PHE A 163 -6.21 27.78 -3.47
N PHE A 164 -5.28 28.29 -2.67
CA PHE A 164 -5.31 28.09 -1.23
C PHE A 164 -6.57 28.70 -0.59
N TYR A 165 -6.90 29.95 -0.97
CA TYR A 165 -7.98 30.73 -0.37
C TYR A 165 -9.34 30.50 -1.04
N GLU A 166 -9.34 30.04 -2.29
CA GLU A 166 -10.57 29.81 -3.06
C GLU A 166 -11.14 28.41 -2.83
N LEU A 167 -10.29 27.41 -2.54
CA LEU A 167 -10.73 26.04 -2.32
C LEU A 167 -10.77 25.70 -0.83
N PRO A 168 -11.95 25.33 -0.29
CA PRO A 168 -12.07 24.98 1.11
C PRO A 168 -11.42 23.64 1.42
N MET A 169 -11.24 23.34 2.71
CA MET A 169 -10.57 22.14 3.20
C MET A 169 -11.25 20.85 2.71
N GLU A 170 -12.57 20.85 2.56
CA GLU A 170 -13.38 19.72 2.10
C GLU A 170 -12.99 19.25 0.70
N VAL A 171 -12.60 20.17 -0.19
CA VAL A 171 -12.15 19.83 -1.54
C VAL A 171 -10.81 19.11 -1.49
N ALA A 172 -9.88 19.56 -0.63
CA ALA A 172 -8.61 18.88 -0.43
C ALA A 172 -8.82 17.47 0.15
N GLY A 173 -9.69 17.34 1.14
CA GLY A 173 -10.09 16.04 1.69
C GLY A 173 -10.73 15.11 0.66
N PHE A 174 -11.53 15.66 -0.26
CA PHE A 174 -12.19 14.88 -1.30
C PHE A 174 -11.17 14.37 -2.32
N VAL A 175 -10.28 15.23 -2.79
CA VAL A 175 -9.17 14.85 -3.70
C VAL A 175 -8.29 13.79 -3.06
N GLU A 176 -7.92 13.97 -1.78
CA GLU A 176 -7.11 13.02 -1.02
C GLU A 176 -7.80 11.65 -0.86
N GLY A 177 -9.12 11.64 -0.67
CA GLY A 177 -9.87 10.40 -0.50
C GLY A 177 -10.23 9.71 -1.83
N PHE A 178 -10.64 10.49 -2.83
CA PHE A 178 -11.30 9.99 -4.04
C PHE A 178 -10.34 9.27 -4.99
N PHE A 179 -9.18 9.85 -5.30
CA PHE A 179 -8.25 9.25 -6.26
C PHE A 179 -7.68 7.90 -5.76
N PRO A 180 -7.24 7.75 -4.50
CA PRO A 180 -6.85 6.45 -3.97
C PRO A 180 -8.04 5.49 -3.87
N ALA A 181 -9.24 6.00 -3.58
CA ALA A 181 -10.43 5.18 -3.48
C ALA A 181 -10.82 4.51 -4.81
N ILE A 182 -10.79 5.25 -5.93
CA ILE A 182 -11.15 4.70 -7.25
C ILE A 182 -10.05 3.83 -7.88
N THR A 183 -8.80 4.01 -7.45
CA THR A 183 -7.65 3.22 -7.92
C THR A 183 -7.34 2.03 -7.01
N GLY A 184 -8.04 1.93 -5.87
CA GLY A 184 -7.93 0.86 -4.90
C GLY A 184 -6.83 1.03 -3.85
N GLY A 185 -6.02 2.09 -3.97
CA GLY A 185 -5.05 2.55 -2.97
C GLY A 185 -4.10 1.46 -2.46
N TRP A 186 -3.74 1.58 -1.18
CA TRP A 186 -2.81 0.66 -0.51
C TRP A 186 -3.27 -0.80 -0.57
N PHE A 187 -4.57 -1.06 -0.42
CA PHE A 187 -5.11 -2.42 -0.43
C PHE A 187 -4.89 -3.13 -1.77
N THR A 188 -5.16 -2.46 -2.87
CA THR A 188 -4.99 -3.04 -4.22
C THR A 188 -3.52 -3.20 -4.57
N MET A 189 -2.67 -2.27 -4.13
CA MET A 189 -1.21 -2.39 -4.26
C MET A 189 -0.68 -3.63 -3.54
N PHE A 190 -1.03 -3.83 -2.27
CA PHE A 190 -0.60 -5.01 -1.51
C PHE A 190 -1.14 -6.32 -2.08
N MET A 191 -2.41 -6.33 -2.50
CA MET A 191 -2.98 -7.48 -3.19
C MET A 191 -2.17 -7.82 -4.44
N GLY A 192 -1.90 -6.84 -5.31
CA GLY A 192 -1.14 -7.03 -6.55
C GLY A 192 0.28 -7.53 -6.31
N VAL A 193 0.98 -6.96 -5.32
CA VAL A 193 2.35 -7.35 -4.96
C VAL A 193 2.40 -8.77 -4.39
N PHE A 194 1.54 -9.11 -3.43
CA PHE A 194 1.54 -10.45 -2.83
C PHE A 194 1.11 -11.52 -3.83
N SER A 195 0.12 -11.25 -4.68
CA SER A 195 -0.27 -12.15 -5.77
C SER A 195 0.86 -12.33 -6.79
N TYR A 196 1.58 -11.27 -7.14
CA TYR A 196 2.72 -11.36 -8.05
C TYR A 196 3.87 -12.20 -7.47
N ILE A 197 4.21 -11.99 -6.20
CA ILE A 197 5.25 -12.78 -5.52
C ILE A 197 4.83 -14.25 -5.48
N ALA A 198 3.56 -14.54 -5.17
CA ALA A 198 3.06 -15.90 -5.14
C ALA A 198 3.17 -16.61 -6.51
N ASP A 199 2.99 -15.87 -7.61
CA ASP A 199 3.08 -16.38 -8.99
C ASP A 199 4.53 -16.56 -9.48
N VAL A 200 5.49 -15.74 -9.02
CA VAL A 200 6.90 -15.76 -9.47
C VAL A 200 7.82 -16.61 -8.58
N THR A 201 7.42 -16.89 -7.33
CA THR A 201 8.23 -17.63 -6.37
C THR A 201 7.77 -19.07 -6.16
N THR A 202 8.72 -19.97 -5.88
CA THR A 202 8.42 -21.35 -5.47
C THR A 202 7.86 -21.38 -4.05
N VAL A 203 7.21 -22.49 -3.66
CA VAL A 203 6.54 -22.64 -2.36
C VAL A 203 7.52 -22.48 -1.20
N GLU A 204 8.76 -22.93 -1.37
CA GLU A 204 9.82 -22.90 -0.35
C GLU A 204 10.32 -21.47 -0.10
N MET A 205 10.43 -20.67 -1.16
CA MET A 205 10.99 -19.31 -1.11
C MET A 205 9.92 -18.22 -0.91
N ARG A 206 8.65 -18.56 -1.07
CA ARG A 206 7.52 -17.61 -1.01
C ARG A 206 7.47 -16.87 0.32
N THR A 207 7.57 -17.59 1.44
CA THR A 207 7.52 -16.99 2.79
C THR A 207 8.67 -16.00 3.00
N LEU A 208 9.88 -16.34 2.53
CA LEU A 208 11.04 -15.48 2.63
C LEU A 208 10.87 -14.19 1.81
N ARG A 209 10.42 -14.29 0.56
CA ARG A 209 10.18 -13.12 -0.28
C ARG A 209 9.10 -12.21 0.28
N ILE A 210 8.00 -12.76 0.80
CA ILE A 210 6.97 -11.98 1.50
C ILE A 210 7.56 -11.28 2.72
N GLY A 211 8.42 -11.97 3.49
CA GLY A 211 9.15 -11.38 4.61
C GLY A 211 10.02 -10.19 4.20
N ILE A 212 10.79 -10.31 3.11
CA ILE A 212 11.60 -9.22 2.56
C ILE A 212 10.72 -8.01 2.20
N VAL A 213 9.62 -8.24 1.48
CA VAL A 213 8.68 -7.18 1.10
C VAL A 213 8.14 -6.46 2.34
N ASN A 214 7.77 -7.21 3.38
CA ASN A 214 7.32 -6.63 4.63
C ASN A 214 8.41 -5.78 5.32
N VAL A 215 9.68 -6.20 5.27
CA VAL A 215 10.80 -5.40 5.78
C VAL A 215 10.94 -4.08 5.01
N PHE A 216 10.86 -4.10 3.68
CA PHE A 216 10.89 -2.86 2.88
C PHE A 216 9.71 -1.93 3.21
N CYS A 217 8.51 -2.48 3.43
CA CYS A 217 7.35 -1.70 3.88
C CYS A 217 7.59 -1.09 5.26
N SER A 218 8.02 -1.91 6.22
CA SER A 218 8.29 -1.48 7.59
C SER A 218 9.41 -0.44 7.67
N LEU A 219 10.41 -0.48 6.79
CA LEU A 219 11.46 0.53 6.74
C LEU A 219 11.03 1.80 5.98
N GLY A 220 10.17 1.66 4.96
CA GLY A 220 9.71 2.80 4.16
C GLY A 220 8.89 3.82 4.96
N ILE A 221 8.07 3.34 5.90
CA ILE A 221 7.22 4.20 6.75
C ILE A 221 8.06 5.15 7.65
N PRO A 222 8.98 4.67 8.50
CA PRO A 222 9.80 5.56 9.32
C PRO A 222 10.70 6.47 8.51
N ILE A 223 11.24 6.00 7.38
CA ILE A 223 12.01 6.86 6.48
C ILE A 223 11.13 8.00 5.95
N GLY A 224 9.90 7.69 5.51
CA GLY A 224 8.93 8.68 5.08
C GLY A 224 8.58 9.69 6.18
N LEU A 225 8.33 9.22 7.41
CA LEU A 225 8.01 10.08 8.56
C LEU A 225 9.19 10.94 9.01
N ALA A 226 10.39 10.39 9.05
CA ALA A 226 11.59 11.12 9.46
C ALA A 226 11.92 12.23 8.46
N LEU A 227 11.76 11.97 7.17
CA LEU A 227 11.99 12.96 6.12
C LEU A 227 10.85 13.97 6.00
N SER A 228 9.60 13.60 6.29
CA SER A 228 8.43 14.45 6.06
C SER A 228 8.48 15.74 6.86
N GLY A 229 8.82 15.67 8.15
CA GLY A 229 8.89 16.85 9.02
C GLY A 229 10.01 17.82 8.62
N VAL A 230 11.17 17.30 8.23
CA VAL A 230 12.34 18.10 7.83
C VAL A 230 12.11 18.75 6.48
N LEU A 231 11.59 18.00 5.50
CA LEU A 231 11.27 18.55 4.18
C LEU A 231 10.16 19.60 4.29
N TYR A 232 9.09 19.31 5.03
CA TYR A 232 8.00 20.27 5.22
C TYR A 232 8.50 21.63 5.72
N LYS A 233 9.37 21.64 6.74
CA LYS A 233 9.94 22.89 7.28
C LYS A 233 10.88 23.63 6.32
N LYS A 234 11.58 22.93 5.42
CA LYS A 234 12.59 23.54 4.53
C LYS A 234 12.06 23.99 3.18
N ILE A 235 11.17 23.20 2.57
CA ILE A 235 10.73 23.39 1.18
C ILE A 235 9.23 23.63 1.06
N GLY A 236 8.49 23.62 2.17
CA GLY A 236 7.05 23.87 2.23
C GLY A 236 6.21 22.82 1.50
N PHE A 237 4.92 23.12 1.32
CA PHE A 237 3.94 22.22 0.70
C PHE A 237 4.32 21.83 -0.74
N TYR A 238 4.65 22.81 -1.59
CA TYR A 238 4.99 22.58 -2.99
C TYR A 238 6.21 21.68 -3.17
N GLY A 239 7.25 21.88 -2.35
CA GLY A 239 8.45 21.08 -2.40
C GLY A 239 8.17 19.61 -2.07
N VAL A 240 7.43 19.36 -0.99
CA VAL A 240 7.06 17.99 -0.58
C VAL A 240 6.23 17.30 -1.66
N PHE A 241 5.19 17.96 -2.17
CA PHE A 241 4.34 17.39 -3.22
C PHE A 241 5.10 17.16 -4.53
N SER A 242 6.01 18.05 -4.92
CA SER A 242 6.82 17.88 -6.13
C SER A 242 7.76 16.67 -6.00
N ILE A 243 8.42 16.49 -4.85
CA ILE A 243 9.29 15.33 -4.59
C ILE A 243 8.48 14.04 -4.63
N SER A 244 7.31 14.01 -3.97
CA SER A 244 6.43 12.83 -4.01
C SER A 244 5.98 12.50 -5.45
N ALA A 245 5.63 13.51 -6.24
CA ALA A 245 5.24 13.32 -7.64
C ALA A 245 6.37 12.70 -8.48
N VAL A 246 7.61 13.19 -8.33
CA VAL A 246 8.78 12.62 -9.03
C VAL A 246 9.03 11.17 -8.60
N MET A 247 8.90 10.85 -7.31
CA MET A 247 9.03 9.47 -6.81
C MET A 247 7.97 8.54 -7.39
N TYR A 248 6.72 8.99 -7.53
CA TYR A 248 5.67 8.20 -8.17
C TYR A 248 5.93 7.98 -9.67
N VAL A 249 6.42 8.98 -10.39
CA VAL A 249 6.82 8.82 -11.80
C VAL A 249 7.96 7.81 -11.92
N MET A 250 8.95 7.85 -11.03
CA MET A 250 10.02 6.84 -10.97
C MET A 250 9.46 5.44 -10.66
N ALA A 251 8.50 5.33 -9.73
CA ALA A 251 7.84 4.07 -9.40
C ALA A 251 7.06 3.50 -10.60
N LEU A 252 6.33 4.35 -11.33
CA LEU A 252 5.63 3.96 -12.56
C LEU A 252 6.59 3.49 -13.65
N TYR A 253 7.68 4.23 -13.87
CA TYR A 253 8.69 3.87 -14.85
C TYR A 253 9.38 2.55 -14.52
N TYR A 254 9.77 2.37 -13.25
CA TYR A 254 10.36 1.12 -12.77
C TYR A 254 9.38 -0.04 -12.88
N GLY A 255 8.15 0.14 -12.40
CA GLY A 255 7.07 -0.84 -12.49
C GLY A 255 6.75 -1.23 -13.93
N TYR A 256 6.78 -0.28 -14.85
CA TYR A 256 6.53 -0.55 -16.26
C TYR A 256 7.67 -1.32 -16.93
N THR A 257 8.93 -1.01 -16.64
CA THR A 257 10.09 -1.60 -17.34
C THR A 257 10.58 -2.90 -16.72
N ARG A 258 10.56 -3.03 -15.38
CA ARG A 258 11.17 -4.15 -14.65
C ARG A 258 10.18 -5.24 -14.25
N VAL A 259 8.91 -4.91 -13.99
CA VAL A 259 7.90 -5.91 -13.63
C VAL A 259 7.42 -6.63 -14.89
N LYS A 260 7.82 -7.90 -15.01
CA LYS A 260 7.44 -8.79 -16.12
C LYS A 260 6.15 -9.50 -15.76
N GLU A 261 5.15 -9.47 -16.63
CA GLU A 261 3.90 -10.20 -16.38
C GLU A 261 4.16 -11.73 -16.40
N PRO A 262 3.76 -12.46 -15.34
CA PRO A 262 3.82 -13.91 -15.35
C PRO A 262 2.84 -14.44 -16.40
N LYS A 263 3.32 -15.27 -17.33
CA LYS A 263 2.47 -15.85 -18.39
C LYS A 263 1.63 -16.97 -17.78
N LYS A 264 0.31 -16.82 -17.74
CA LYS A 264 -0.61 -17.95 -17.51
C LYS A 264 -0.89 -18.66 -18.84
N PRO A 265 -0.71 -19.99 -18.94
CA PRO A 265 -1.03 -20.77 -20.14
C PRO A 265 -2.52 -20.71 -20.52
N ASP A 266 -3.41 -20.54 -19.53
CA ASP A 266 -4.87 -20.62 -19.69
C ASP A 266 -5.57 -19.25 -19.70
N ALA A 267 -4.85 -18.17 -19.98
CA ALA A 267 -5.46 -16.84 -20.02
C ALA A 267 -6.45 -16.73 -21.20
N PRO A 268 -7.71 -16.31 -20.98
CA PRO A 268 -8.67 -16.13 -22.07
C PRO A 268 -8.16 -15.08 -23.07
N THR A 269 -8.51 -15.21 -24.35
CA THR A 269 -8.21 -14.20 -25.37
C THR A 269 -9.33 -13.15 -25.40
N LEU A 270 -8.98 -11.87 -25.17
CA LEU A 270 -9.94 -10.77 -25.28
C LEU A 270 -10.38 -10.60 -26.76
N PRO A 271 -11.69 -10.50 -27.06
CA PRO A 271 -12.14 -10.04 -28.35
C PRO A 271 -11.71 -8.57 -28.55
N ASN A 272 -11.34 -8.23 -29.80
CA ASN A 272 -10.69 -6.98 -30.18
C ASN A 272 -11.70 -5.79 -30.24
N GLN A 273 -12.26 -5.41 -29.09
CA GLN A 273 -13.13 -4.24 -28.93
C GLN A 273 -12.68 -3.35 -27.76
N SER A 274 -12.55 -2.04 -28.02
CA SER A 274 -12.00 -1.03 -27.10
C SER A 274 -12.78 -0.85 -25.78
N CYS A 275 -14.03 -1.34 -25.70
CA CYS A 275 -14.86 -1.32 -24.49
C CYS A 275 -15.16 -2.71 -23.90
N ALA A 276 -14.66 -3.80 -24.52
CA ALA A 276 -14.83 -5.14 -23.97
C ALA A 276 -14.11 -5.29 -22.62
N PHE A 277 -12.98 -4.61 -22.45
CA PHE A 277 -12.19 -4.63 -21.23
C PHE A 277 -12.95 -4.14 -20.00
N VAL A 278 -13.59 -2.97 -20.08
CA VAL A 278 -14.33 -2.36 -18.94
C VAL A 278 -15.61 -3.15 -18.66
N ARG A 279 -16.28 -3.65 -19.71
CA ARG A 279 -17.48 -4.49 -19.58
C ARG A 279 -17.17 -5.85 -18.95
N ASP A 280 -16.04 -6.46 -19.29
CA ASP A 280 -15.55 -7.70 -18.68
C ASP A 280 -15.07 -7.48 -17.24
N PHE A 281 -14.39 -6.35 -16.98
CA PHE A 281 -13.94 -5.96 -15.65
C PHE A 281 -15.09 -5.76 -14.65
N PHE A 282 -16.20 -5.15 -15.09
CA PHE A 282 -17.41 -4.95 -14.28
C PHE A 282 -18.46 -6.07 -14.44
N ASP A 283 -18.13 -7.23 -15.04
CA ASP A 283 -19.09 -8.31 -15.16
C ASP A 283 -19.31 -9.01 -13.80
N VAL A 284 -20.47 -8.74 -13.21
CA VAL A 284 -20.91 -9.31 -11.93
C VAL A 284 -20.96 -10.84 -11.95
N LYS A 285 -21.09 -11.47 -13.13
CA LYS A 285 -21.00 -12.94 -13.25
C LYS A 285 -19.68 -13.48 -12.70
N HIS A 286 -18.58 -12.73 -12.88
CA HIS A 286 -17.26 -13.16 -12.45
C HIS A 286 -17.11 -13.10 -10.93
N LEU A 287 -17.76 -12.12 -10.29
CA LEU A 287 -17.88 -12.10 -8.84
C LEU A 287 -18.69 -13.29 -8.34
N VAL A 288 -19.84 -13.58 -8.96
CA VAL A 288 -20.71 -14.69 -8.57
C VAL A 288 -19.98 -16.02 -8.69
N ASP A 289 -19.19 -16.23 -9.74
CA ASP A 289 -18.37 -17.45 -9.91
C ASP A 289 -17.31 -17.58 -8.82
N THR A 290 -16.60 -16.49 -8.48
CA THR A 290 -15.60 -16.48 -7.40
C THR A 290 -16.24 -16.73 -6.04
N PHE A 291 -17.40 -16.13 -5.77
CA PHE A 291 -18.17 -16.37 -4.55
C PHE A 291 -18.67 -17.82 -4.49
N LYS A 292 -19.18 -18.36 -5.60
CA LYS A 292 -19.65 -19.74 -5.70
C LYS A 292 -18.51 -20.74 -5.47
N VAL A 293 -17.30 -20.47 -5.96
CA VAL A 293 -16.11 -21.29 -5.71
C VAL A 293 -15.63 -21.18 -4.25
N SER A 294 -15.75 -20.00 -3.64
CA SER A 294 -15.39 -19.77 -2.24
C SER A 294 -16.32 -20.52 -1.28
N PHE A 295 -17.60 -20.64 -1.64
CA PHE A 295 -18.60 -21.37 -0.88
C PHE A 295 -18.82 -22.82 -1.33
N LYS A 296 -18.10 -23.30 -2.35
CA LYS A 296 -18.18 -24.69 -2.79
C LYS A 296 -17.57 -25.60 -1.71
N GLU A 297 -18.27 -26.69 -1.40
CA GLU A 297 -17.70 -27.77 -0.61
C GLU A 297 -16.53 -28.38 -1.39
N GLY A 298 -15.32 -28.27 -0.82
CA GLY A 298 -14.10 -28.82 -1.39
C GLY A 298 -13.53 -29.90 -0.47
N GLU A 299 -12.77 -30.82 -1.03
CA GLU A 299 -12.02 -31.83 -0.27
C GLU A 299 -11.17 -31.16 0.82
N ASN A 300 -11.01 -31.84 1.96
CA ASN A 300 -10.15 -31.40 3.08
C ASN A 300 -10.63 -30.15 3.85
N ASN A 301 -11.95 -30.00 4.08
CA ASN A 301 -12.56 -28.93 4.91
C ASN A 301 -12.12 -27.51 4.53
N ARG A 302 -11.90 -27.25 3.24
CA ARG A 302 -11.39 -25.96 2.73
C ARG A 302 -12.23 -24.77 3.20
N ARG A 303 -13.55 -24.91 3.21
CA ARG A 303 -14.51 -23.86 3.60
C ARG A 303 -14.31 -23.46 5.06
N LEU A 304 -14.14 -24.44 5.94
CA LEU A 304 -13.87 -24.21 7.37
C LEU A 304 -12.51 -23.50 7.58
N LYS A 305 -11.47 -23.91 6.84
CA LYS A 305 -10.15 -23.25 6.88
C LYS A 305 -10.21 -21.79 6.44
N VAL A 306 -10.95 -21.47 5.37
CA VAL A 306 -11.12 -20.09 4.89
C VAL A 306 -11.88 -19.24 5.92
N VAL A 307 -12.96 -19.77 6.51
CA VAL A 307 -13.72 -19.07 7.56
C VAL A 307 -12.86 -18.82 8.81
N PHE A 308 -12.12 -19.83 9.27
CA PHE A 308 -11.18 -19.66 10.39
C PHE A 308 -10.09 -18.64 10.07
N LEU A 309 -9.55 -18.65 8.84
CA LEU A 309 -8.53 -17.68 8.43
C LEU A 309 -9.09 -16.24 8.45
N MET A 310 -10.31 -16.02 7.97
CA MET A 310 -10.98 -14.72 8.04
C MET A 310 -11.20 -14.27 9.49
N LEU A 311 -11.64 -15.17 10.37
CA LEU A 311 -11.81 -14.87 11.80
C LEU A 311 -10.48 -14.51 12.47
N VAL A 312 -9.41 -15.27 12.19
CA VAL A 312 -8.07 -14.97 12.71
C VAL A 312 -7.61 -13.60 12.25
N VAL A 313 -7.80 -13.27 10.97
CA VAL A 313 -7.45 -11.95 10.42
C VAL A 313 -8.22 -10.84 11.14
N MET A 314 -9.53 -11.00 11.40
CA MET A 314 -10.31 -10.00 12.15
C MET A 314 -9.83 -9.85 13.60
N VAL A 315 -9.54 -10.95 14.29
CA VAL A 315 -9.07 -10.95 15.69
C VAL A 315 -7.66 -10.39 15.82
N VAL A 316 -6.80 -10.56 14.82
CA VAL A 316 -5.43 -10.03 14.84
C VAL A 316 -5.41 -8.56 14.42
N ILE A 317 -6.05 -8.21 13.31
CA ILE A 317 -5.95 -6.86 12.72
C ILE A 317 -6.83 -5.84 13.45
N GLY A 318 -8.00 -6.24 13.95
CA GLY A 318 -8.92 -5.34 14.65
C GLY A 318 -8.30 -4.68 15.88
N PRO A 319 -7.76 -5.45 16.85
CA PRO A 319 -7.06 -4.90 18.01
C PRO A 319 -5.80 -4.13 17.67
N MET A 320 -5.09 -4.46 16.58
CA MET A 320 -3.91 -3.72 16.14
C MET A 320 -4.26 -2.27 15.76
N HIS A 321 -5.34 -2.06 15.02
CA HIS A 321 -5.81 -0.71 14.67
C HIS A 321 -6.26 0.07 15.91
N GLY A 322 -7.02 -0.58 16.81
CA GLY A 322 -7.47 0.05 18.06
C GLY A 322 -6.31 0.44 19.00
N LYS A 323 -5.29 -0.42 19.12
CA LYS A 323 -4.08 -0.14 19.91
C LYS A 323 -3.31 1.04 19.35
N PHE A 324 -3.17 1.16 18.03
CA PHE A 324 -2.45 2.27 17.40
C PHE A 324 -3.07 3.62 17.75
N SER A 325 -4.40 3.74 17.64
CA SER A 325 -5.14 4.94 18.05
C SER A 325 -5.01 5.22 19.54
N PHE A 326 -5.02 4.18 20.38
CA PHE A 326 -4.88 4.34 21.82
C PHE A 326 -3.46 4.80 22.23
N TYR A 327 -2.42 4.28 21.58
CA TYR A 327 -1.04 4.70 21.83
C TYR A 327 -0.81 6.15 21.40
N ASP A 328 -1.37 6.59 20.27
CA ASP A 328 -1.28 8.00 19.85
C ASP A 328 -1.98 8.93 20.85
N LEU A 329 -3.21 8.59 21.27
CA LEU A 329 -3.95 9.35 22.29
C LEU A 329 -3.18 9.41 23.62
N ARG A 330 -2.60 8.28 24.05
CA ARG A 330 -1.84 8.19 25.29
C ARG A 330 -0.50 8.92 25.20
N ALA A 331 0.16 8.91 24.05
CA ALA A 331 1.38 9.68 23.82
C ALA A 331 1.08 11.19 23.92
N ARG A 332 -0.01 11.65 23.32
CA ARG A 332 -0.47 13.05 23.44
C ARG A 332 -0.82 13.43 24.89
N TYR A 333 -1.50 12.56 25.62
CA TYR A 333 -1.84 12.79 27.03
C TYR A 333 -0.61 12.84 27.94
N LEU A 334 0.37 11.95 27.73
CA LEU A 334 1.56 11.86 28.58
C LEU A 334 2.61 12.93 28.27
N TYR A 335 2.70 13.39 27.02
CA TYR A 335 3.70 14.34 26.54
C TYR A 335 3.07 15.67 26.13
N ASN A 336 2.13 16.17 26.93
CA ASN A 336 1.42 17.45 26.75
C ASN A 336 2.33 18.69 26.53
N ASP A 337 3.65 18.54 26.59
CA ASP A 337 4.61 19.66 26.69
C ASP A 337 5.99 19.41 26.03
N ARG A 338 6.18 18.38 25.17
CA ARG A 338 7.47 18.20 24.47
C ARG A 338 7.36 18.13 22.95
N GLN A 339 7.81 19.24 22.36
CA GLN A 339 7.84 19.70 20.97
C GLN A 339 8.38 18.80 19.85
N GLU A 340 8.76 17.53 20.06
CA GLU A 340 9.48 16.75 19.03
C GLU A 340 8.86 15.40 18.63
N VAL A 341 7.84 14.89 19.32
CA VAL A 341 7.39 13.51 19.11
C VAL A 341 6.13 13.46 18.24
N CYS A 342 6.29 13.69 16.93
CA CYS A 342 5.25 13.43 15.92
C CYS A 342 5.72 12.37 14.89
N SER A 343 6.49 11.38 15.35
CA SER A 343 6.59 10.11 14.64
C SER A 343 5.97 9.03 15.50
N THR A 344 4.95 8.37 14.99
CA THR A 344 4.24 7.26 15.65
C THR A 344 5.17 6.14 16.12
N GLU A 345 6.35 5.99 15.52
CA GLU A 345 7.38 5.04 15.97
C GLU A 345 8.30 5.60 17.06
N GLU A 346 8.61 6.90 17.08
CA GLU A 346 9.34 7.55 18.18
C GLU A 346 8.51 7.48 19.47
N SER A 347 7.19 7.68 19.39
CA SER A 347 6.26 7.46 20.51
C SER A 347 6.31 6.01 21.03
N PHE A 348 6.45 5.04 20.13
CA PHE A 348 6.53 3.61 20.48
C PHE A 348 7.87 3.26 21.14
N LEU A 349 8.98 3.78 20.60
CA LEU A 349 10.32 3.64 21.18
C LEU A 349 10.45 4.36 22.54
N LEU A 350 9.83 5.53 22.71
CA LEU A 350 9.77 6.25 23.98
C LEU A 350 8.91 5.54 25.02
N LEU A 351 7.80 4.90 24.61
CA LEU A 351 6.99 4.04 25.48
C LEU A 351 7.77 2.80 25.94
N LEU A 352 8.55 2.15 25.06
CA LEU A 352 9.43 1.04 25.43
C LEU A 352 10.59 1.48 26.34
N ARG A 353 11.06 2.73 26.20
CA ARG A 353 12.10 3.33 27.05
C ARG A 353 11.56 3.84 28.40
N SER A 354 10.25 3.82 28.61
CA SER A 354 9.65 4.21 29.89
C SER A 354 9.95 3.14 30.96
N PRO A 355 10.52 3.51 32.12
CA PRO A 355 10.88 2.57 33.18
C PRO A 355 9.67 1.85 33.84
N ARG A 356 8.44 2.20 33.44
CA ARG A 356 7.22 1.46 33.83
C ARG A 356 6.89 0.29 32.90
N VAL A 357 7.29 0.31 31.63
CA VAL A 357 7.01 -0.78 30.67
C VAL A 357 8.03 -1.91 30.78
N LEU A 358 9.30 -1.57 31.04
CA LEU A 358 10.39 -2.51 31.38
C LEU A 358 10.17 -3.30 32.69
N ARG A 359 9.10 -3.03 33.43
CA ARG A 359 8.72 -3.76 34.65
C ARG A 359 7.70 -4.86 34.40
N TYR A 360 7.13 -4.92 33.19
CA TYR A 360 6.10 -5.86 32.76
C TYR A 360 6.51 -6.74 31.57
N ILE A 361 7.74 -6.55 31.06
CA ILE A 361 8.47 -7.48 30.19
C ILE A 361 9.61 -8.03 31.04
#